data_AF-A0A2I6S9C1-F1
#
_entry.id   AF-A0A2I6S9C1-F1
#
_cell.length_a   1.000
_cell.length_b   1.000
_cell.length_c   1.000
_cell.angle_alpha   90.00
_cell.angle_beta   90.00
_cell.angle_gamma   90.00
#
_symmetry.space_group_name_H-M   'P 1'
#
loop_
_entity.id
_entity.type
_entity.pdbx_description
1 polymer ?
#
loop_
_entity_poly.entity_id
_entity_poly.type
_entity_poly.pdbx_seq_one_letter_code
_entity_poly.pdbx_strand_id
1 'polypeptide(L)'
;MRKTPSYLKGLAETRARVAADVARLERLIAGASEQLNASRQELEACDTLIRKFDARLDPSLIQSVRGWQGRYGKRGALSEAILDYLRDCAPDAVSTPELALHLQHRFSLDFVHPKELQAWKCNTLLRRLKDFMALGLVERLHEVSDGRANKVGYWRLVGNVQNIDGLSRLAEAAGVAVVSKPLKATRRKRQPPAD
;
A
#
# COMPACT_ATOMS: atom_id res chain seq x y z
N MET A 1 -9.52 -3.56 -48.83
CA MET A 1 -9.04 -2.42 -48.01
C MET A 1 -7.90 -1.75 -48.74
N ARG A 2 -7.97 -0.43 -48.98
CA ARG A 2 -6.86 0.32 -49.62
C ARG A 2 -5.64 0.28 -48.68
N LYS A 3 -4.46 -0.05 -49.21
CA LYS A 3 -3.22 -0.04 -48.43
C LYS A 3 -2.93 1.39 -47.99
N THR A 4 -2.83 1.61 -46.67
CA THR A 4 -2.41 2.90 -46.12
C THR A 4 -0.95 3.15 -46.52
N PRO A 5 -0.64 4.24 -47.23
CA PRO A 5 0.74 4.62 -47.55
C PRO A 5 1.60 4.66 -46.28
N SER A 6 2.84 4.17 -46.38
CA SER A 6 3.74 3.99 -45.23
C SER A 6 3.90 5.24 -44.35
N TYR A 7 3.92 6.44 -44.96
CA TYR A 7 4.04 7.71 -44.26
C TYR A 7 2.78 8.11 -43.46
N LEU A 8 1.59 7.61 -43.84
CA LEU A 8 0.34 7.86 -43.11
C LEU A 8 0.13 6.91 -41.93
N LYS A 9 0.90 5.82 -41.84
CA LYS A 9 0.79 4.85 -40.75
C LYS A 9 1.12 5.48 -39.39
N GLY A 10 2.21 6.25 -39.33
CA GLY A 10 2.62 6.94 -38.09
C GLY A 10 1.60 7.99 -37.65
N LEU A 11 1.06 8.77 -38.58
CA LEU A 11 0.01 9.75 -38.28
C LEU A 11 -1.29 9.07 -37.82
N ALA A 12 -1.69 7.97 -38.46
CA ALA A 12 -2.85 7.19 -38.06
C ALA A 12 -2.70 6.60 -36.64
N GLU A 13 -1.50 6.11 -36.30
CA GLU A 13 -1.20 5.60 -34.97
C GLU A 13 -1.24 6.70 -33.90
N THR A 14 -0.58 7.84 -34.14
CA THR A 14 -0.60 8.99 -33.21
C THR A 14 -2.03 9.49 -33.03
N ARG A 15 -2.82 9.61 -34.10
CA ARG A 15 -4.23 10.01 -34.03
C ARG A 15 -5.06 9.02 -33.22
N ALA A 16 -4.83 7.71 -33.37
CA ALA A 16 -5.53 6.69 -32.59
C ALA A 16 -5.18 6.78 -31.10
N ARG A 17 -3.91 7.00 -30.75
CA ARG A 17 -3.45 7.16 -29.37
C ARG A 17 -4.06 8.41 -28.72
N VAL A 18 -3.98 9.55 -29.40
CA VAL A 18 -4.56 10.81 -28.92
C VAL A 18 -6.08 10.71 -28.78
N ALA A 19 -6.77 10.06 -29.72
CA ALA A 19 -8.21 9.84 -29.61
C ALA A 19 -8.59 8.98 -28.40
N ALA A 20 -7.79 7.95 -28.07
CA ALA A 20 -7.98 7.15 -26.87
C ALA A 20 -7.77 7.97 -25.60
N ASP A 21 -6.78 8.86 -25.58
CA ASP A 21 -6.53 9.78 -24.47
C ASP A 21 -7.68 10.78 -24.27
N VAL A 22 -8.19 11.37 -25.36
CA VAL A 22 -9.36 12.25 -25.32
C VAL A 22 -10.55 11.51 -24.71
N ALA A 23 -10.90 10.32 -25.22
CA ALA A 23 -12.02 9.53 -24.69
C ALA A 23 -11.82 9.10 -23.23
N ARG A 24 -10.58 8.92 -22.77
CA ARG A 24 -10.27 8.66 -21.35
C ARG A 24 -10.50 9.91 -20.49
N LEU A 25 -10.03 11.07 -20.93
CA LEU A 25 -10.18 12.33 -20.22
C LEU A 25 -11.65 12.76 -20.16
N GLU A 26 -12.41 12.60 -21.23
CA GLU A 26 -13.85 12.88 -21.26
C GLU A 26 -14.61 12.05 -20.23
N ARG A 27 -14.29 10.75 -20.08
CA ARG A 27 -14.88 9.90 -19.03
C ARG A 27 -14.55 10.38 -17.62
N LEU A 28 -13.32 10.84 -17.40
CA LEU A 28 -12.93 11.41 -16.10
C LEU A 28 -13.69 12.71 -15.80
N ILE A 29 -13.87 13.56 -16.81
CA ILE A 29 -14.67 14.78 -16.69
C ILE A 29 -16.12 14.42 -16.35
N ALA A 30 -16.72 13.48 -17.08
CA ALA A 30 -18.08 13.03 -16.83
C ALA A 30 -18.27 12.52 -15.39
N GLY A 31 -17.38 11.63 -14.93
CA GLY A 31 -17.44 11.13 -13.56
C GLY A 31 -17.22 12.22 -12.49
N ALA A 32 -16.30 13.15 -12.73
CA ALA A 32 -16.08 14.28 -11.83
C ALA A 32 -17.29 15.23 -11.80
N SER A 33 -17.94 15.46 -12.93
CA SER A 33 -19.16 16.27 -13.04
C SER A 33 -20.34 15.63 -12.32
N GLU A 34 -20.53 14.32 -12.44
CA GLU A 34 -21.54 13.58 -11.70
C GLU A 34 -21.32 13.71 -10.18
N GLN A 35 -20.08 13.50 -9.73
CA GLN A 35 -19.72 13.63 -8.32
C GLN A 35 -19.95 15.06 -7.81
N LEU A 36 -19.58 16.08 -8.60
CA LEU A 36 -19.81 17.48 -8.26
C LEU A 36 -21.30 17.78 -8.10
N ASN A 37 -22.15 17.26 -8.99
CA ASN A 37 -23.58 17.46 -8.91
C ASN A 37 -24.20 16.78 -7.68
N ALA A 38 -23.78 15.54 -7.37
CA ALA A 38 -24.23 14.85 -6.16
C ALA A 38 -23.86 15.64 -4.89
N SER A 39 -22.61 16.10 -4.78
CA SER A 39 -22.17 16.90 -3.63
C SER A 39 -22.85 18.26 -3.54
N ARG A 40 -23.22 18.89 -4.68
CA ARG A 40 -24.01 20.13 -4.69
C ARG A 40 -25.42 19.91 -4.14
N GLN A 41 -26.07 18.82 -4.54
CA GLN A 41 -27.40 18.47 -4.04
C GLN A 41 -27.38 18.21 -2.53
N GLU A 42 -26.37 17.51 -2.04
CA GLU A 42 -26.17 17.27 -0.61
C GLU A 42 -25.94 18.58 0.17
N LEU A 43 -25.12 19.47 -0.37
CA LEU A 43 -24.88 20.80 0.21
C LEU A 43 -26.16 21.63 0.28
N GLU A 44 -26.95 21.67 -0.80
CA GLU A 44 -28.21 22.41 -0.85
C GLU A 44 -29.26 21.85 0.13
N ALA A 45 -29.30 20.52 0.30
CA ALA A 45 -30.14 19.88 1.30
C ALA A 45 -29.74 20.29 2.72
N CYS A 46 -28.43 20.30 3.03
CA CYS A 46 -27.90 20.79 4.30
C CYS A 46 -28.27 22.26 4.55
N ASP A 47 -28.05 23.13 3.57
CA ASP A 47 -28.39 24.56 3.67
C ASP A 47 -29.88 24.77 3.96
N THR A 48 -30.75 23.99 3.30
CA THR A 48 -32.20 24.02 3.51
C THR A 48 -32.57 23.61 4.94
N LEU A 49 -31.95 22.55 5.45
CA LEU A 49 -32.17 22.08 6.82
C LEU A 49 -31.69 23.13 7.85
N ILE A 50 -30.49 23.68 7.66
CA ILE A 50 -29.93 24.69 8.55
C ILE A 50 -30.88 25.88 8.69
N ARG A 51 -31.34 26.45 7.56
CA ARG A 51 -32.28 27.59 7.58
C ARG A 51 -33.61 27.25 8.24
N LYS A 52 -34.08 26.00 8.12
CA LYS A 52 -35.32 25.53 8.74
C LYS A 52 -35.19 25.39 10.26
N PHE A 53 -34.03 24.97 10.76
CA PHE A 53 -33.80 24.77 12.19
C PHE A 53 -33.39 26.05 12.92
N ASP A 54 -32.59 26.91 12.29
CA ASP A 54 -32.19 28.20 12.84
C ASP A 54 -32.09 29.26 11.74
N ALA A 55 -33.09 30.14 11.67
CA ALA A 55 -33.15 31.21 10.69
C ALA A 55 -32.08 32.31 10.90
N ARG A 56 -31.38 32.31 12.05
CA ARG A 56 -30.29 33.26 12.34
C ARG A 56 -28.95 32.77 11.78
N LEU A 57 -28.82 31.48 11.47
CA LEU A 57 -27.61 30.91 10.91
C LEU A 57 -27.68 30.94 9.38
N ASP A 58 -26.83 31.76 8.75
CA ASP A 58 -26.67 31.77 7.30
C ASP A 58 -25.67 30.70 6.86
N PRO A 59 -26.09 29.65 6.11
CA PRO A 59 -25.19 28.61 5.64
C PRO A 59 -24.04 29.14 4.78
N SER A 60 -24.24 30.27 4.08
CA SER A 60 -23.21 30.85 3.20
C SER A 60 -21.99 31.38 3.96
N LEU A 61 -22.14 31.64 5.27
CA LEU A 61 -21.07 32.09 6.15
C LEU A 61 -20.26 30.92 6.74
N ILE A 62 -20.74 29.68 6.59
CA ILE A 62 -20.06 28.48 7.07
C ILE A 62 -18.92 28.14 6.11
N GLN A 63 -17.67 28.31 6.56
CA GLN A 63 -16.51 27.98 5.75
C GLN A 63 -16.41 26.48 5.47
N SER A 64 -16.00 26.12 4.25
CA SER A 64 -15.78 24.72 3.88
C SER A 64 -14.67 24.10 4.73
N VAL A 65 -14.94 22.95 5.34
CA VAL A 65 -13.94 22.17 6.09
C VAL A 65 -13.61 20.90 5.31
N ARG A 66 -12.33 20.50 5.28
CA ARG A 66 -11.92 19.19 4.74
C ARG A 66 -12.23 18.10 5.76
N GLY A 67 -13.35 17.38 5.58
CA GLY A 67 -13.88 16.40 6.54
C GLY A 67 -12.98 15.17 6.84
N TRP A 68 -11.90 14.94 6.09
CA TRP A 68 -10.96 13.83 6.27
C TRP A 68 -9.60 14.29 6.81
N GLN A 69 -9.57 15.35 7.61
CA GLN A 69 -8.33 16.01 8.02
C GLN A 69 -7.31 15.04 8.65
N GLY A 70 -6.26 14.74 7.89
CA GLY A 70 -5.10 13.94 8.30
C GLY A 70 -4.07 13.81 7.17
N ARG A 71 -2.81 13.52 7.53
CA ARG A 71 -1.65 13.40 6.63
C ARG A 71 -1.77 12.33 5.51
N TYR A 72 -2.76 11.43 5.56
CA TYR A 72 -2.76 10.20 4.75
C TYR A 72 -4.02 9.99 3.91
N GLY A 73 -4.96 10.95 3.86
CA GLY A 73 -6.21 10.77 3.11
C GLY A 73 -7.30 10.07 3.91
N LYS A 74 -7.86 8.98 3.36
CA LYS A 74 -8.97 8.22 3.96
C LYS A 74 -8.54 7.52 5.26
N ARG A 75 -9.49 7.26 6.16
CA ARG A 75 -9.25 6.43 7.35
C ARG A 75 -8.73 5.05 6.92
N GLY A 76 -7.60 4.63 7.48
CA GLY A 76 -6.97 3.33 7.16
C GLY A 76 -5.94 3.39 6.03
N ALA A 77 -5.87 4.46 5.25
CA ALA A 77 -4.96 4.56 4.10
C ALA A 77 -3.47 4.36 4.47
N LEU A 78 -3.03 4.85 5.63
CA LEU A 78 -1.68 4.60 6.13
C LEU A 78 -1.43 3.10 6.39
N SER A 79 -2.40 2.42 7.00
CA SER A 79 -2.31 1.00 7.33
C SER A 79 -2.26 0.15 6.06
N GLU A 80 -3.12 0.46 5.10
CA GLU A 80 -3.13 -0.18 3.79
C GLU A 80 -1.80 0.03 3.06
N ALA A 81 -1.31 1.26 2.99
CA ALA A 81 -0.05 1.57 2.33
C ALA A 81 1.16 0.86 2.95
N ILE A 82 1.20 0.71 4.28
CA ILE A 82 2.26 -0.07 4.95
C ILE A 82 2.19 -1.54 4.54
N LEU A 83 1.00 -2.14 4.57
CA LEU A 83 0.82 -3.55 4.23
C LEU A 83 1.03 -3.82 2.74
N ASP A 84 0.61 -2.91 1.87
CA ASP A 84 0.87 -2.98 0.42
C ASP A 84 2.37 -3.01 0.16
N TYR A 85 3.13 -2.09 0.75
CA TYR A 85 4.58 -2.04 0.56
C TYR A 85 5.29 -3.28 1.12
N LEU A 86 4.87 -3.77 2.29
CA LEU A 86 5.41 -5.01 2.84
C LEU A 86 5.03 -6.25 2.01
N ARG A 87 3.89 -6.23 1.30
CA ARG A 87 3.50 -7.26 0.34
C ARG A 87 4.36 -7.21 -0.92
N ASP A 88 4.62 -6.02 -1.45
CA ASP A 88 5.44 -5.81 -2.65
C ASP A 88 6.90 -6.23 -2.43
N CYS A 89 7.41 -6.05 -1.20
CA CYS A 89 8.75 -6.47 -0.82
C CYS A 89 8.84 -7.92 -0.33
N ALA A 90 7.73 -8.65 -0.20
CA ALA A 90 7.77 -10.04 0.25
C ALA A 90 8.51 -10.91 -0.78
N PRO A 91 9.37 -11.86 -0.34
CA PRO A 91 9.56 -12.37 1.02
C PRO A 91 10.62 -11.63 1.85
N ASP A 92 11.23 -10.57 1.31
CA ASP A 92 12.32 -9.85 1.95
C ASP A 92 11.84 -8.96 3.10
N ALA A 93 12.78 -8.59 3.96
CA ALA A 93 12.52 -7.73 5.11
C ALA A 93 12.88 -6.29 4.80
N VAL A 94 12.02 -5.37 5.24
CA VAL A 94 12.13 -3.94 4.98
C VAL A 94 12.52 -3.20 6.25
N SER A 95 13.46 -2.27 6.14
CA SER A 95 13.88 -1.44 7.27
C SER A 95 12.89 -0.29 7.55
N THR A 96 12.77 0.13 8.81
CA THR A 96 11.98 1.32 9.19
C THR A 96 12.29 2.58 8.36
N PRO A 97 13.56 2.96 8.06
CA PRO A 97 13.85 4.14 7.24
C PRO A 97 13.41 3.99 5.78
N GLU A 98 13.52 2.81 5.18
CA GLU A 98 13.03 2.56 3.81
C GLU A 98 11.51 2.69 3.74
N LEU A 99 10.80 2.06 4.68
CA LEU A 99 9.35 2.17 4.78
C LEU A 99 8.91 3.63 5.02
N ALA A 100 9.64 4.36 5.87
CA ALA A 100 9.40 5.78 6.10
C ALA A 100 9.60 6.63 4.85
N LEU A 101 10.61 6.34 4.03
CA LEU A 101 10.86 7.04 2.77
C LEU A 101 9.76 6.75 1.74
N HIS A 102 9.36 5.48 1.61
CA HIS A 102 8.27 5.08 0.72
C HIS A 102 6.96 5.83 1.07
N LEU A 103 6.59 5.87 2.35
CA LEU A 103 5.36 6.54 2.80
C LEU A 103 5.43 8.06 2.63
N GLN A 104 6.60 8.68 2.79
CA GLN A 104 6.80 10.10 2.50
C GLN A 104 6.49 10.40 1.03
N HIS A 105 7.03 9.61 0.11
CA HIS A 105 6.72 9.77 -1.32
C HIS A 105 5.25 9.48 -1.62
N ARG A 106 4.68 8.38 -1.09
CA ARG A 106 3.30 7.97 -1.39
C ARG A 106 2.25 8.98 -0.91
N PHE A 107 2.48 9.63 0.22
CA PHE A 107 1.54 10.60 0.79
C PHE A 107 1.98 12.06 0.64
N SER A 108 3.07 12.32 -0.10
CA SER A 108 3.66 13.67 -0.23
C SER A 108 3.85 14.34 1.13
N LEU A 109 4.47 13.62 2.08
CA LEU A 109 4.70 14.12 3.43
C LEU A 109 5.98 14.95 3.46
N ASP A 110 5.82 16.23 3.74
CA ASP A 110 6.95 17.13 3.99
C ASP A 110 7.21 17.27 5.49
N PHE A 111 8.48 17.13 5.87
CA PHE A 111 8.97 17.33 7.22
C PHE A 111 10.03 18.42 7.19
N VAL A 112 9.75 19.57 7.79
CA VAL A 112 10.67 20.72 7.77
C VAL A 112 11.90 20.46 8.64
N HIS A 113 11.72 19.67 9.72
CA HIS A 113 12.78 19.37 10.66
C HIS A 113 13.03 17.86 10.85
N PRO A 114 14.29 17.43 10.98
CA PRO A 114 14.62 16.03 11.28
C PRO A 114 13.96 15.50 12.55
N LYS A 115 13.76 16.36 13.57
CA LYS A 115 13.03 16.01 14.80
C LYS A 115 11.57 15.65 14.53
N GLU A 116 10.95 16.33 13.58
CA GLU A 116 9.56 16.09 13.20
C GLU A 116 9.41 14.75 12.48
N LEU A 117 10.32 14.46 11.54
CA LEU A 117 10.40 13.16 10.89
C LEU A 117 10.61 12.03 11.90
N GLN A 118 11.50 12.23 12.88
CA GLN A 118 11.74 11.25 13.92
C GLN A 118 10.52 11.04 14.83
N ALA A 119 9.86 12.12 15.24
CA ALA A 119 8.63 12.04 16.03
C ALA A 119 7.53 11.28 15.27
N TRP A 120 7.38 11.54 13.97
CA TRP A 120 6.44 10.81 13.12
C TRP A 120 6.79 9.31 13.01
N LYS A 121 8.06 8.97 12.77
CA LYS A 121 8.52 7.57 12.74
C LYS A 121 8.17 6.85 14.05
N CYS A 122 8.45 7.47 15.20
CA CYS A 122 8.20 6.87 16.51
C CYS A 122 6.70 6.75 16.85
N ASN A 123 5.95 7.83 16.66
CA ASN A 123 4.58 7.94 17.17
C ASN A 123 3.55 7.35 16.21
N THR A 124 3.84 7.33 14.91
CA THR A 124 2.92 6.88 13.87
C THR A 124 3.38 5.55 13.27
N LEU A 125 4.54 5.52 12.62
CA LEU A 125 4.98 4.35 11.86
C LEU A 125 5.27 3.14 12.76
N LEU A 126 6.15 3.32 13.75
CA LEU A 126 6.53 2.25 14.68
C LEU A 126 5.35 1.78 15.53
N ARG A 127 4.46 2.69 15.92
CA ARG A 127 3.24 2.31 16.66
C ARG A 127 2.34 1.41 15.80
N ARG A 128 2.14 1.75 14.52
CA ARG A 128 1.36 0.89 13.60
C ARG A 128 1.99 -0.46 13.33
N LEU A 129 3.32 -0.52 13.19
CA LEU A 129 4.03 -1.79 13.01
C LEU A 129 3.91 -2.69 14.26
N LYS A 130 3.93 -2.10 15.47
CA LYS A 130 3.64 -2.82 16.70
C LYS A 130 2.20 -3.34 16.74
N ASP A 131 1.23 -2.54 16.30
CA ASP A 131 -0.17 -2.99 16.19
C ASP A 131 -0.28 -4.19 15.23
N PHE A 132 0.37 -4.14 14.06
CA PHE A 132 0.37 -5.26 13.10
C PHE A 132 1.08 -6.50 13.61
N MET A 133 2.15 -6.33 14.39
CA MET A 133 2.83 -7.43 15.05
C MET A 133 1.94 -8.10 16.10
N ALA A 134 1.21 -7.31 16.90
CA ALA A 134 0.23 -7.84 17.86
C ALA A 134 -0.93 -8.58 17.15
N LEU A 135 -1.29 -8.17 15.93
CA LEU A 135 -2.28 -8.83 15.09
C LEU A 135 -1.72 -10.03 14.28
N GLY A 136 -0.42 -10.34 14.40
CA GLY A 136 0.21 -11.46 13.68
C GLY A 136 0.41 -11.25 12.18
N LEU A 137 0.28 -10.00 11.68
CA LEU A 137 0.42 -9.67 10.24
C LEU A 137 1.87 -9.43 9.83
N VAL A 138 2.70 -8.94 10.76
CA VAL A 138 4.08 -8.53 10.50
C VAL A 138 4.97 -9.07 11.61
N GLU A 139 6.13 -9.62 11.26
CA GLU A 139 7.14 -10.05 12.22
C GLU A 139 8.37 -9.14 12.15
N ARG A 140 9.04 -8.98 13.29
CA ARG A 140 10.27 -8.21 13.40
C ARG A 140 11.46 -9.17 13.39
N LEU A 141 12.38 -9.03 12.44
CA LEU A 141 13.52 -9.94 12.27
C LEU A 141 14.76 -9.57 13.09
N HIS A 142 14.61 -8.99 14.27
CA HIS A 142 15.75 -8.67 15.13
C HIS A 142 15.64 -9.41 16.46
N GLU A 143 16.65 -10.22 16.76
CA GLU A 143 16.86 -10.80 18.09
C GLU A 143 17.21 -9.70 19.09
N VAL A 144 16.54 -9.75 20.24
CA VAL A 144 16.70 -8.81 21.36
C VAL A 144 17.98 -9.13 22.19
N SER A 145 18.87 -10.02 21.73
CA SER A 145 19.94 -10.55 22.61
C SER A 145 21.04 -9.54 22.97
N ASP A 146 21.22 -8.47 22.21
CA ASP A 146 22.31 -7.52 22.47
C ASP A 146 21.73 -6.14 22.73
N GLY A 147 21.66 -5.76 24.01
CA GLY A 147 21.10 -4.50 24.54
C GLY A 147 21.75 -3.19 24.05
N ARG A 148 21.95 -3.01 22.74
CA ARG A 148 22.37 -1.76 22.10
C ARG A 148 21.16 -1.12 21.44
N ALA A 149 20.73 0.00 22.02
CA ALA A 149 19.49 0.74 21.74
C ALA A 149 19.37 1.38 20.33
N ASN A 150 20.25 1.06 19.37
CA ASN A 150 20.38 1.82 18.11
C ASN A 150 20.28 0.98 16.81
N LYS A 151 19.83 -0.28 16.87
CA LYS A 151 19.65 -1.06 15.63
C LYS A 151 18.33 -0.69 14.93
N VAL A 152 18.46 -0.35 13.65
CA VAL A 152 17.35 -0.13 12.71
C VAL A 152 16.43 -1.35 12.72
N GLY A 153 15.13 -1.17 12.91
CA GLY A 153 14.17 -2.28 12.90
C GLY A 153 13.89 -2.77 11.49
N TYR A 154 13.89 -4.09 11.29
CA TYR A 154 13.50 -4.76 10.04
C TYR A 154 12.21 -5.53 10.24
N TRP A 155 11.31 -5.40 9.27
CA TRP A 155 9.94 -5.86 9.32
C TRP A 155 9.64 -6.71 8.09
N ARG A 156 9.01 -7.86 8.29
CA ARG A 156 8.61 -8.77 7.22
C ARG A 156 7.14 -9.10 7.37
N LEU A 157 6.42 -9.19 6.26
CA LEU A 157 5.05 -9.68 6.28
C LEU A 157 5.05 -11.15 6.71
N VAL A 158 4.24 -11.49 7.71
CA VAL A 158 4.03 -12.89 8.08
C VAL A 158 3.27 -13.53 6.92
N GLY A 159 3.97 -14.39 6.17
CA GLY A 159 3.42 -15.04 5.00
C GLY A 159 2.12 -15.74 5.36
N ASN A 160 1.03 -15.35 4.71
CA ASN A 160 -0.23 -16.05 4.78
C ASN A 160 -0.04 -17.44 4.14
N VAL A 161 0.29 -18.45 4.95
CA VAL A 161 0.18 -19.92 4.75
C VAL A 161 0.26 -20.45 3.30
N GLN A 162 1.16 -19.94 2.47
CA GLN A 162 1.36 -20.40 1.08
C GLN A 162 2.80 -20.88 0.83
N ASN A 163 3.62 -21.01 1.87
CA ASN A 163 4.95 -21.59 1.76
C ASN A 163 5.08 -22.81 2.68
N ILE A 164 5.73 -23.87 2.20
CA ILE A 164 5.88 -25.17 2.90
C ILE A 164 6.48 -24.97 4.31
N ASP A 165 7.37 -23.99 4.48
CA ASP A 165 7.96 -23.64 5.79
C ASP A 165 6.98 -23.01 6.79
N GLY A 166 5.90 -22.40 6.29
CA GLY A 166 4.79 -21.90 7.10
C GLY A 166 3.86 -23.04 7.55
N LEU A 167 3.68 -24.06 6.72
CA LEU A 167 2.93 -25.26 7.06
C LEU A 167 3.68 -26.14 8.06
N SER A 168 5.01 -26.29 7.93
CA SER A 168 5.83 -27.05 8.90
C SER A 168 5.78 -26.42 10.29
N ARG A 169 5.88 -25.09 10.40
CA ARG A 169 5.78 -24.38 11.69
C ARG A 169 4.39 -24.47 12.32
N LEU A 170 3.32 -24.46 11.52
CA LEU A 170 1.95 -24.68 12.01
C LEU A 170 1.71 -26.13 12.44
N ALA A 171 2.28 -27.11 11.73
CA ALA A 171 2.18 -28.52 12.09
C ALA A 171 2.92 -28.83 13.40
N GLU A 172 4.10 -28.24 13.61
CA GLU A 172 4.84 -28.31 14.88
C GLU A 172 4.08 -27.66 16.03
N ALA A 173 3.48 -26.48 15.82
CA ALA A 173 2.68 -25.79 16.83
C ALA A 173 1.37 -26.53 17.17
N ALA A 174 0.81 -27.30 16.24
CA ALA A 174 -0.38 -28.12 16.42
C ALA A 174 -0.10 -29.53 16.97
N GLY A 175 1.17 -29.86 17.25
CA GLY A 175 1.57 -31.18 17.76
C GLY A 175 1.43 -32.32 16.74
N VAL A 176 1.32 -31.99 15.45
CA VAL A 176 1.21 -32.97 14.37
C VAL A 176 2.62 -33.28 13.86
N ALA A 177 3.12 -34.49 14.15
CA ALA A 177 4.43 -34.93 13.68
C ALA A 177 4.45 -35.07 12.14
N VAL A 178 5.07 -34.12 11.45
CA VAL A 178 5.37 -34.25 10.03
C VAL A 178 6.59 -35.17 9.90
N VAL A 179 6.36 -36.42 9.47
CA VAL A 179 7.44 -37.34 9.11
C VAL A 179 8.07 -36.85 7.81
N SER A 180 9.02 -35.92 7.91
CA SER A 180 9.92 -35.60 6.80
C SER A 180 10.89 -36.76 6.63
N LYS A 181 10.50 -37.78 5.86
CA LYS A 181 11.42 -38.84 5.43
C LYS A 181 12.40 -38.21 4.43
N PRO A 182 13.70 -38.08 4.73
CA PRO A 182 14.64 -37.55 3.75
C PRO A 182 14.76 -38.56 2.60
N LEU A 183 14.42 -38.13 1.39
CA LEU A 183 14.79 -38.82 0.16
C LEU A 183 16.32 -38.84 0.09
N LYS A 184 16.92 -39.97 0.47
CA LYS A 184 18.35 -40.23 0.26
C LYS A 184 18.64 -40.09 -1.24
N ALA A 185 19.28 -38.99 -1.62
CA ALA A 185 19.86 -38.83 -2.94
C ALA A 185 20.95 -39.91 -3.12
N THR A 186 20.61 -40.97 -3.83
CA THR A 186 21.54 -42.05 -4.16
C THR A 186 22.44 -41.53 -5.28
N ARG A 187 23.61 -41.02 -4.91
CA ARG A 187 24.66 -40.57 -5.83
C ARG A 187 25.21 -41.78 -6.59
N ARG A 188 24.66 -42.11 -7.77
CA ARG A 188 25.27 -43.07 -8.69
C ARG A 188 26.63 -42.52 -9.15
N LYS A 189 27.72 -43.13 -8.67
CA LYS A 189 29.07 -42.92 -9.22
C LYS A 189 29.04 -43.28 -10.71
N ARG A 190 29.33 -42.32 -11.58
CA ARG A 190 29.74 -42.62 -12.97
C ARG A 190 31.17 -43.12 -12.90
N GLN A 191 31.38 -44.37 -13.31
CA GLN A 191 32.70 -44.94 -13.55
C GLN A 191 33.24 -44.35 -14.86
N PRO A 192 34.52 -43.92 -14.92
CA PRO A 192 35.12 -43.53 -16.19
C PRO A 192 35.37 -44.77 -17.07
N PRO A 193 35.36 -44.63 -18.41
CA PRO A 193 35.71 -45.73 -19.30
C PRO A 193 37.17 -46.12 -19.11
N ALA A 194 37.43 -47.43 -19.02
CA ALA A 194 38.75 -48.00 -19.19
C ALA A 194 39.11 -48.01 -20.68
N ASP A 195 40.41 -47.90 -20.95
CA ASP A 195 41.07 -47.77 -22.26
C ASP A 195 40.53 -48.70 -23.36
#